data_AF-A0A0F2NDW5-F1
#
_entry.id   AF-A0A0F2NDW5-F1
#
_cell.length_a   1.000
_cell.length_b   1.000
_cell.length_c   1.000
_cell.angle_alpha   90.00
_cell.angle_beta   90.00
_cell.angle_gamma   90.00
#
_symmetry.space_group_name_H-M   'P 1'
#
loop_
_entity.id
_entity.type
_entity.pdbx_description
1 polymer ?
#
loop_
_entity_poly.entity_id
_entity_poly.type
_entity_poly.pdbx_seq_one_letter_code
_entity_poly.pdbx_strand_id
1 'polypeptide(L)'
;MNLLNTLYFPGTDIHSVRQYPLFLMFQKVHLITPVEGDPVEGGKESPDSFIKSGFCQVHTPCPLGKDRNRFLRLVEDIKMRRDDYAAQLSSLTLASMSGTHSSTEESERTLIRSLFTPAELQAQNRDREEAERLWQARLVLAIGELLDHEEEEIAMHMAMLEEEEKDLFKELQGDDEAIDEGNPFAELSLMKSKLQGTSAGNIKKRFKAWRTLFLASSMEECSVFLTTSPDGGELLLEMYEKKTGQPATPVAELPLPAFVGWNTVEAGQMVRNFSEKNRELLSQLEGILNSLAQGEDVTGTEGEKWSTLNTLADPWGQALTRDFPAETFGRIPVRLYLLPDSSCSALLGKAQPVHGKPVNSILAVVG
;
A
#
# COMPACT_ATOMS: atom_id res chain seq x y z
N MET A 1 -12.52 16.58 -12.73
CA MET A 1 -12.02 15.24 -12.39
C MET A 1 -10.88 15.46 -11.43
N ASN A 2 -10.94 14.83 -10.26
CA ASN A 2 -9.98 15.02 -9.16
C ASN A 2 -8.55 14.67 -9.63
N LEU A 3 -7.60 15.58 -9.40
CA LEU A 3 -6.22 15.58 -9.91
C LEU A 3 -5.18 15.32 -8.81
N LEU A 4 -5.59 15.13 -7.55
CA LEU A 4 -4.67 14.72 -6.49
C LEU A 4 -4.15 13.31 -6.79
N ASN A 5 -2.95 13.25 -7.35
CA ASN A 5 -2.24 12.01 -7.59
C ASN A 5 -1.82 11.42 -6.22
N THR A 6 -2.48 10.35 -5.82
CA THR A 6 -2.23 9.63 -4.57
C THR A 6 -1.44 8.37 -4.85
N LEU A 7 -0.30 8.17 -4.18
CA LEU A 7 0.56 7.00 -4.31
C LEU A 7 0.33 6.04 -3.14
N TYR A 8 -0.13 4.83 -3.44
CA TYR A 8 -0.30 3.79 -2.43
C TYR A 8 1.02 3.07 -2.16
N PHE A 9 1.33 2.88 -0.87
CA PHE A 9 2.57 2.28 -0.42
C PHE A 9 2.40 1.57 0.94
N PRO A 10 3.32 0.67 1.32
CA PRO A 10 4.21 -0.07 0.43
C PRO A 10 3.49 -1.23 -0.30
N GLY A 11 2.15 -1.30 -0.21
CA GLY A 11 1.35 -2.32 -0.87
C GLY A 11 1.40 -2.22 -2.40
N THR A 12 1.25 -3.36 -3.05
CA THR A 12 1.32 -3.51 -4.51
C THR A 12 -0.01 -3.90 -5.15
N ASP A 13 -1.00 -4.24 -4.33
CA ASP A 13 -2.35 -4.63 -4.75
C ASP A 13 -3.41 -4.10 -3.76
N ILE A 14 -4.67 -4.03 -4.20
CA ILE A 14 -5.85 -3.69 -3.41
C ILE A 14 -6.85 -4.84 -3.55
N HIS A 15 -6.67 -5.87 -2.72
CA HIS A 15 -7.41 -7.12 -2.80
C HIS A 15 -8.48 -7.28 -1.72
N SER A 16 -8.45 -6.47 -0.67
CA SER A 16 -9.39 -6.57 0.45
C SER A 16 -10.56 -5.61 0.30
N VAL A 17 -11.77 -6.10 0.60
CA VAL A 17 -12.99 -5.27 0.69
C VAL A 17 -12.86 -4.16 1.74
N ARG A 18 -11.96 -4.33 2.71
CA ARG A 18 -11.64 -3.33 3.76
C ARG A 18 -10.81 -2.17 3.23
N GLN A 19 -10.16 -2.34 2.08
CA GLN A 19 -9.35 -1.30 1.46
C GLN A 19 -10.19 -0.43 0.52
N TYR A 20 -11.24 -0.96 -0.11
CA TYR A 20 -12.09 -0.19 -1.05
C TYR A 20 -12.67 1.14 -0.53
N PRO A 21 -12.97 1.33 0.77
CA PRO A 21 -13.35 2.63 1.31
C PRO A 21 -12.39 3.76 0.97
N LEU A 22 -11.10 3.48 0.73
CA LEU A 22 -10.11 4.49 0.35
C LEU A 22 -10.52 5.28 -0.90
N PHE A 23 -11.27 4.65 -1.81
CA PHE A 23 -11.72 5.28 -3.06
C PHE A 23 -12.86 6.28 -2.86
N LEU A 24 -13.50 6.32 -1.69
CA LEU A 24 -14.44 7.38 -1.33
C LEU A 24 -13.74 8.72 -1.17
N MET A 25 -12.50 8.71 -0.68
CA MET A 25 -11.70 9.91 -0.44
C MET A 25 -10.73 10.20 -1.59
N PHE A 26 -10.05 9.16 -2.09
CA PHE A 26 -9.02 9.28 -3.13
C PHE A 26 -9.53 8.66 -4.43
N GLN A 27 -9.99 9.52 -5.35
CA GLN A 27 -10.58 9.04 -6.61
C GLN A 27 -9.57 8.56 -7.65
N LYS A 28 -8.27 8.78 -7.43
CA LYS A 28 -7.21 8.31 -8.33
C LYS A 28 -6.01 7.86 -7.54
N VAL A 29 -5.86 6.55 -7.41
CA VAL A 29 -4.78 5.92 -6.66
C VAL A 29 -3.79 5.24 -7.60
N HIS A 30 -2.52 5.58 -7.45
CA HIS A 30 -1.42 5.05 -8.20
C HIS A 30 -0.81 3.87 -7.43
N LEU A 31 -0.75 2.70 -8.06
CA LEU A 31 -0.13 1.49 -7.52
C LEU A 31 1.16 1.17 -8.26
N ILE A 32 2.16 0.66 -7.55
CA ILE A 32 3.34 0.05 -8.16
C ILE A 32 3.18 -1.46 -8.07
N THR A 33 3.12 -2.14 -9.21
CA THR A 33 3.09 -3.60 -9.25
C THR A 33 4.48 -4.18 -9.55
N PRO A 34 4.83 -5.32 -8.95
CA PRO A 34 6.12 -5.96 -9.18
C PRO A 34 6.20 -6.61 -10.57
N VAL A 35 5.07 -7.01 -11.15
CA VAL A 35 4.99 -7.76 -12.40
C VAL A 35 3.96 -7.12 -13.34
N GLU A 36 4.23 -7.20 -14.64
CA GLU A 36 3.29 -6.80 -15.67
C GLU A 36 2.06 -7.71 -15.67
N GLY A 37 0.87 -7.10 -15.74
CA GLY A 37 -0.38 -7.83 -15.98
C GLY A 37 -0.31 -8.66 -17.26
N ASP A 38 -1.20 -9.65 -17.37
CA ASP A 38 -1.24 -10.48 -18.58
C ASP A 38 -1.45 -9.61 -19.82
N PRO A 39 -0.69 -9.85 -20.91
CA PRO A 39 -0.93 -9.15 -22.16
C PRO A 39 -2.38 -9.40 -22.53
N VAL A 40 -3.13 -8.32 -22.68
CA VAL A 40 -4.55 -8.36 -23.03
C VAL A 40 -4.66 -8.84 -24.47
N GLU A 41 -4.56 -10.15 -24.69
CA GLU A 41 -4.83 -10.78 -25.97
C GLU A 41 -6.33 -10.63 -26.24
N GLY A 42 -6.67 -9.78 -27.21
CA GLY A 42 -8.04 -9.63 -27.72
C GLY A 42 -8.92 -8.60 -27.02
N GLY A 43 -8.35 -7.56 -26.37
CA GLY A 43 -9.14 -6.45 -25.83
C GLY A 43 -9.99 -6.79 -24.60
N LYS A 44 -9.70 -7.91 -23.91
CA LYS A 44 -10.32 -8.24 -22.62
C LYS A 44 -9.84 -7.28 -21.54
N GLU A 45 -10.70 -6.33 -21.19
CA GLU A 45 -10.48 -5.36 -20.11
C GLU A 45 -9.99 -6.02 -18.81
N SER A 46 -9.13 -5.32 -18.06
CA SER A 46 -8.61 -5.74 -16.73
C SER A 46 -9.73 -6.33 -15.87
N PRO A 47 -9.58 -7.51 -15.22
CA PRO A 47 -10.65 -8.08 -14.40
C PRO A 47 -11.05 -7.18 -13.21
N ASP A 48 -10.17 -6.26 -12.79
CA ASP A 48 -10.41 -5.36 -11.68
C ASP A 48 -11.32 -4.17 -12.06
N SER A 49 -12.51 -4.12 -11.46
CA SER A 49 -13.49 -3.06 -11.70
C SER A 49 -13.04 -1.67 -11.27
N PHE A 50 -12.09 -1.52 -10.34
CA PHE A 50 -11.56 -0.21 -9.95
C PHE A 50 -10.57 0.34 -10.98
N ILE A 51 -9.75 -0.53 -11.57
CA ILE A 51 -8.91 -0.17 -12.73
C ILE A 51 -9.80 0.21 -13.92
N LYS A 52 -10.83 -0.59 -14.23
CA LYS A 52 -11.79 -0.28 -15.31
C LYS A 52 -12.51 1.06 -15.10
N SER A 53 -12.86 1.35 -13.85
CA SER A 53 -13.61 2.56 -13.50
C SER A 53 -12.71 3.80 -13.40
N GLY A 54 -11.39 3.66 -13.57
CA GLY A 54 -10.42 4.75 -13.52
C GLY A 54 -10.04 5.21 -12.11
N PHE A 55 -10.47 4.51 -11.06
CA PHE A 55 -10.12 4.83 -9.68
C PHE A 55 -8.69 4.42 -9.33
N CYS A 56 -8.15 3.42 -10.02
CA CYS A 56 -6.80 2.94 -9.82
C CYS A 56 -6.00 2.96 -11.12
N GLN A 57 -4.77 3.46 -11.02
CA GLN A 57 -3.79 3.44 -12.10
C GLN A 57 -2.57 2.62 -11.67
N VAL A 58 -2.37 1.49 -12.34
CA VAL A 58 -1.24 0.59 -12.10
C VAL A 58 -0.02 1.05 -12.90
N HIS A 59 1.13 1.05 -12.23
CA HIS A 59 2.44 1.31 -12.80
C HIS A 59 3.32 0.08 -12.60
N THR A 60 4.01 -0.34 -13.65
CA THR A 60 5.01 -1.42 -13.57
C THR A 60 6.37 -0.88 -13.98
N PRO A 61 7.12 -0.27 -13.03
CA PRO A 61 8.47 0.25 -13.30
C PRO A 61 9.39 -0.86 -13.81
N CYS A 62 10.17 -0.56 -14.86
CA CYS A 62 11.15 -1.48 -15.45
C CYS A 62 10.55 -2.87 -15.74
N PRO A 63 9.68 -3.00 -16.77
CA PRO A 63 9.06 -4.29 -17.12
C PRO A 63 10.09 -5.42 -17.28
N LEU A 64 9.73 -6.62 -16.80
CA LEU A 64 10.52 -7.85 -16.91
C LEU A 64 10.64 -8.35 -18.36
N GLY A 65 9.67 -8.04 -19.22
CA GLY A 65 9.67 -8.43 -20.63
C GLY A 65 9.88 -9.95 -20.82
N LYS A 66 11.04 -10.34 -21.36
CA LYS A 66 11.36 -11.75 -21.65
C LYS A 66 11.44 -12.64 -20.40
N ASP A 67 11.83 -12.08 -19.27
CA ASP A 67 11.97 -12.83 -18.01
C ASP A 67 10.66 -12.93 -17.22
N ARG A 68 9.57 -12.31 -17.69
CA ARG A 68 8.25 -12.32 -17.03
C ARG A 68 7.78 -13.74 -16.73
N ASN A 69 7.77 -14.62 -17.72
CA ASN A 69 7.29 -15.99 -17.56
C ASN A 69 8.15 -16.81 -16.59
N ARG A 70 9.46 -16.54 -16.57
CA ARG A 70 10.38 -17.17 -15.61
C ARG A 70 10.08 -16.71 -14.19
N PHE A 71 9.83 -15.42 -14.01
CA PHE A 71 9.46 -14.85 -12.71
C PHE A 71 8.13 -15.41 -12.20
N LEU A 72 7.10 -15.43 -13.04
CA LEU A 72 5.78 -15.96 -12.67
C LEU A 72 5.84 -17.43 -12.27
N ARG A 73 6.60 -18.26 -12.99
CA ARG A 73 6.82 -19.66 -12.60
C ARG A 73 7.50 -19.78 -11.24
N LEU A 74 8.49 -18.93 -10.95
CA LEU A 74 9.16 -18.93 -9.65
C LEU A 74 8.19 -18.56 -8.52
N VAL A 75 7.34 -17.55 -8.72
CA VAL A 75 6.31 -17.16 -7.72
C VAL A 75 5.31 -18.28 -7.51
N GLU A 76 4.86 -18.94 -8.58
CA GLU A 76 3.95 -20.09 -8.49
C GLU A 76 4.59 -21.29 -7.78
N ASP A 77 5.86 -21.59 -8.07
CA ASP A 77 6.62 -22.63 -7.40
C ASP A 77 6.75 -22.35 -5.89
N ILE A 78 6.95 -21.08 -5.49
CA ILE A 78 6.99 -20.66 -4.09
C ILE A 78 5.61 -20.85 -3.44
N LYS A 79 4.55 -20.45 -4.12
CA LYS A 79 3.17 -20.62 -3.65
C LYS A 79 2.82 -22.09 -3.42
N MET A 80 3.30 -22.99 -4.27
CA MET A 80 3.05 -24.44 -4.18
C MET A 80 3.89 -25.17 -3.11
N ARG A 81 5.01 -24.57 -2.66
CA ARG A 81 5.99 -25.22 -1.75
C ARG A 81 6.14 -24.47 -0.42
N ARG A 82 5.03 -23.95 0.13
CA ARG A 82 4.97 -23.09 1.33
C ARG A 82 5.83 -23.56 2.52
N ASP A 83 5.79 -24.85 2.86
CA ASP A 83 6.43 -25.37 4.08
C ASP A 83 7.96 -25.44 4.00
N ASP A 84 8.51 -25.67 2.80
CA ASP A 84 9.95 -25.77 2.58
C ASP A 84 10.59 -24.40 2.34
N TYR A 85 9.83 -23.42 1.86
CA TYR A 85 10.37 -22.12 1.43
C TYR A 85 10.38 -21.03 2.51
N ALA A 86 9.53 -21.06 3.53
CA ALA A 86 9.63 -20.09 4.63
C ALA A 86 11.00 -20.17 5.36
N ALA A 87 11.50 -21.40 5.54
CA ALA A 87 12.86 -21.67 6.03
C ALA A 87 13.94 -21.24 5.03
N GLN A 88 13.70 -21.44 3.72
CA GLN A 88 14.66 -21.08 2.66
C GLN A 88 14.64 -19.60 2.26
N LEU A 89 13.59 -18.83 2.52
CA LEU A 89 13.54 -17.38 2.26
C LEU A 89 14.39 -16.62 3.28
N SER A 90 14.40 -17.10 4.52
CA SER A 90 15.35 -16.67 5.54
C SER A 90 16.79 -16.95 5.10
N SER A 91 17.04 -18.09 4.45
CA SER A 91 18.38 -18.45 3.95
C SER A 91 18.75 -17.79 2.61
N LEU A 92 17.81 -17.53 1.68
CA LEU A 92 18.04 -16.84 0.41
C LEU A 92 18.30 -15.34 0.62
N THR A 93 17.61 -14.73 1.57
CA THR A 93 17.89 -13.35 2.00
C THR A 93 19.29 -13.23 2.62
N LEU A 94 19.78 -14.29 3.30
CA LEU A 94 21.13 -14.34 3.87
C LEU A 94 22.21 -14.76 2.85
N ALA A 95 21.91 -15.67 1.94
CA ALA A 95 22.83 -16.19 0.92
C ALA A 95 23.07 -15.16 -0.19
N SER A 96 22.07 -14.34 -0.54
CA SER A 96 22.24 -13.22 -1.48
C SER A 96 23.06 -12.06 -0.91
N MET A 97 23.27 -12.01 0.42
CA MET A 97 24.26 -11.12 1.07
C MET A 97 25.66 -11.75 1.13
N SER A 98 25.77 -13.06 0.95
CA SER A 98 27.01 -13.84 0.92
C SER A 98 27.38 -14.14 -0.53
N GLY A 99 27.78 -13.11 -1.28
CA GLY A 99 28.20 -13.23 -2.68
C GLY A 99 29.25 -14.32 -2.89
N THR A 100 28.82 -15.48 -3.40
CA THR A 100 29.70 -16.54 -3.90
C THR A 100 29.05 -17.19 -5.11
N HIS A 101 29.26 -16.59 -6.28
CA HIS A 101 28.92 -17.24 -7.56
C HIS A 101 29.98 -18.30 -7.91
N SER A 102 29.49 -19.48 -8.25
CA SER A 102 30.23 -20.68 -8.64
C SER A 102 31.12 -20.49 -9.88
N SER A 103 32.26 -21.17 -9.85
CA SER A 103 33.47 -21.10 -10.69
C SER A 103 33.37 -21.59 -12.14
N THR A 104 32.19 -21.54 -12.77
CA THR A 104 31.98 -22.07 -14.14
C THR A 104 31.84 -21.01 -15.24
N GLU A 105 31.67 -19.73 -14.89
CA GLU A 105 31.55 -18.62 -15.86
C GLU A 105 32.88 -17.92 -16.21
N GLU A 106 34.01 -18.39 -15.67
CA GLU A 106 35.31 -17.69 -15.76
C GLU A 106 35.95 -17.77 -17.16
N SER A 107 35.65 -18.81 -17.95
CA SER A 107 36.26 -19.01 -19.27
C SER A 107 35.67 -18.10 -20.36
N GLU A 108 34.35 -17.86 -20.36
CA GLU A 108 33.70 -16.94 -21.30
C GLU A 108 33.93 -15.46 -20.93
N ARG A 109 33.98 -15.15 -19.63
CA ARG A 109 34.29 -13.80 -19.11
C ARG A 109 35.67 -13.29 -19.51
N THR A 110 36.63 -14.19 -19.72
CA THR A 110 38.01 -13.83 -20.10
C THR A 110 38.12 -13.40 -21.57
N LEU A 111 37.29 -13.96 -22.44
CA LEU A 111 37.21 -13.57 -23.86
C LEU A 111 36.41 -12.28 -24.06
N ILE A 112 35.36 -12.06 -23.26
CA ILE A 112 34.58 -10.81 -23.29
C ILE A 112 35.39 -9.64 -22.70
N ARG A 113 36.21 -9.88 -21.67
CA ARG A 113 37.11 -8.86 -21.08
C ARG A 113 38.15 -8.28 -22.03
N SER A 114 38.50 -8.97 -23.12
CA SER A 114 39.48 -8.47 -24.10
C SER A 114 38.87 -7.53 -25.14
N LEU A 115 37.53 -7.44 -25.20
CA LEU A 115 36.79 -6.67 -26.22
C LEU A 115 36.22 -5.35 -25.69
N PHE A 116 36.13 -5.16 -24.37
CA PHE A 116 35.53 -3.98 -23.74
C PHE A 116 36.56 -3.16 -22.94
N THR A 117 36.40 -1.85 -22.96
CA THR A 117 37.19 -0.96 -22.09
C THR A 117 36.83 -1.16 -20.61
N PRO A 118 37.74 -0.90 -19.66
CA PRO A 118 37.46 -1.05 -18.23
C PRO A 118 36.24 -0.27 -17.73
N ALA A 119 35.90 0.85 -18.38
CA ALA A 119 34.73 1.66 -18.08
C ALA A 119 33.42 0.99 -18.54
N GLU A 120 33.41 0.32 -19.70
CA GLU A 120 32.26 -0.43 -20.21
C GLU A 120 32.00 -1.70 -19.38
N LEU A 121 33.05 -2.38 -18.93
CA LEU A 121 32.91 -3.52 -18.01
C LEU A 121 32.38 -3.11 -16.63
N GLN A 122 32.77 -1.94 -16.13
CA GLN A 122 32.22 -1.39 -14.89
C GLN A 122 30.76 -0.97 -15.04
N ALA A 123 30.38 -0.37 -16.18
CA ALA A 123 28.99 -0.03 -16.47
C ALA A 123 28.11 -1.30 -16.57
N GLN A 124 28.57 -2.31 -17.33
CA GLN A 124 27.86 -3.58 -17.47
C GLN A 124 27.68 -4.32 -16.13
N ASN A 125 28.69 -4.29 -15.26
CA ASN A 125 28.57 -4.88 -13.92
C ASN A 125 27.58 -4.11 -13.05
N ARG A 126 27.53 -2.77 -13.14
CA ARG A 126 26.54 -1.95 -12.43
C ARG A 126 25.12 -2.23 -12.91
N ASP A 127 24.92 -2.30 -14.22
CA ASP A 127 23.62 -2.60 -14.81
C ASP A 127 23.12 -3.98 -14.37
N ARG A 128 24.03 -4.97 -14.29
CA ARG A 128 23.71 -6.31 -13.78
C ARG A 128 23.35 -6.29 -12.30
N GLU A 129 24.14 -5.61 -11.47
CA GLU A 129 23.84 -5.48 -10.03
C GLU A 129 22.50 -4.76 -9.80
N GLU A 130 22.18 -3.74 -10.60
CA GLU A 130 20.92 -3.01 -10.53
C GLU A 130 19.75 -3.90 -10.96
N ALA A 131 19.89 -4.65 -12.05
CA ALA A 131 18.90 -5.64 -12.48
C ALA A 131 18.67 -6.73 -11.43
N GLU A 132 19.72 -7.22 -10.76
CA GLU A 132 19.62 -8.20 -9.68
C GLU A 132 18.90 -7.62 -8.45
N ARG A 133 19.21 -6.38 -8.04
CA ARG A 133 18.50 -5.69 -6.95
C ARG A 133 17.02 -5.48 -7.27
N LEU A 134 16.72 -5.09 -8.51
CA LEU A 134 15.37 -4.90 -9.01
C LEU A 134 14.60 -6.23 -9.05
N TRP A 135 15.25 -7.32 -9.47
CA TRP A 135 14.66 -8.66 -9.42
C TRP A 135 14.33 -9.09 -7.99
N GLN A 136 15.27 -8.90 -7.06
CA GLN A 136 15.07 -9.21 -5.63
C GLN A 136 13.93 -8.38 -5.03
N ALA A 137 13.88 -7.08 -5.34
CA ALA A 137 12.81 -6.20 -4.88
C ALA A 137 11.44 -6.72 -5.34
N ARG A 138 11.30 -7.11 -6.62
CA ARG A 138 10.05 -7.72 -7.13
C ARG A 138 9.68 -8.98 -6.38
N LEU A 139 10.65 -9.85 -6.11
CA LEU A 139 10.39 -11.10 -5.40
C LEU A 139 9.89 -10.85 -3.97
N VAL A 140 10.52 -9.92 -3.25
CA VAL A 140 10.08 -9.53 -1.89
C VAL A 140 8.66 -8.97 -1.91
N LEU A 141 8.32 -8.15 -2.91
CA LEU A 141 6.98 -7.59 -3.05
C LEU A 141 5.94 -8.65 -3.43
N ALA A 142 6.25 -9.52 -4.40
CA ALA A 142 5.34 -10.59 -4.82
C ALA A 142 5.04 -11.59 -3.69
N ILE A 143 6.05 -11.95 -2.89
CA ILE A 143 5.85 -12.77 -1.69
C ILE A 143 5.04 -11.99 -0.65
N GLY A 144 5.33 -10.70 -0.49
CA GLY A 144 4.57 -9.84 0.41
C GLY A 144 3.08 -9.80 0.05
N GLU A 145 2.77 -9.64 -1.23
CA GLU A 145 1.41 -9.65 -1.76
C GLU A 145 0.72 -11.00 -1.51
N LEU A 146 1.41 -12.13 -1.78
CA LEU A 146 0.89 -13.46 -1.49
C LEU A 146 0.52 -13.64 -0.01
N LEU A 147 1.40 -13.18 0.90
CA LEU A 147 1.14 -13.24 2.34
C LEU A 147 -0.04 -12.34 2.74
N ASP A 148 -0.19 -11.16 2.14
CA ASP A 148 -1.32 -10.27 2.43
C ASP A 148 -2.65 -10.88 1.96
N HIS A 149 -2.66 -11.60 0.84
CA HIS A 149 -3.85 -12.36 0.38
C HIS A 149 -4.18 -13.49 1.36
N GLU A 150 -3.18 -14.23 1.82
CA GLU A 150 -3.35 -15.30 2.81
C GLU A 150 -3.88 -14.77 4.14
N GLU A 151 -3.32 -13.68 4.65
CA GLU A 151 -3.76 -13.05 5.91
C GLU A 151 -5.22 -12.59 5.82
N GLU A 152 -5.64 -12.02 4.69
CA GLU A 152 -7.05 -11.63 4.48
C GLU A 152 -7.97 -12.85 4.37
N GLU A 153 -7.60 -13.90 3.63
CA GLU A 153 -8.37 -15.15 3.56
C GLU A 153 -8.56 -15.77 4.96
N ILE A 154 -7.49 -15.80 5.76
CA ILE A 154 -7.55 -16.29 7.15
C ILE A 154 -8.44 -15.39 8.01
N ALA A 155 -8.31 -14.07 7.89
CA ALA A 155 -9.14 -13.12 8.63
C ALA A 155 -10.63 -13.27 8.28
N MET A 156 -10.94 -13.50 7.00
CA MET A 156 -12.30 -13.76 6.54
C MET A 156 -12.85 -15.07 7.12
N HIS A 157 -12.08 -16.17 7.05
CA HIS A 157 -12.51 -17.45 7.63
C HIS A 157 -12.68 -17.37 9.15
N MET A 158 -11.81 -16.66 9.87
CA MET A 158 -11.98 -16.43 11.30
C MET A 158 -13.26 -15.65 11.60
N ALA A 159 -13.57 -14.60 10.83
CA ALA A 159 -14.80 -13.83 11.02
C ALA A 159 -16.06 -14.67 10.76
N MET A 160 -16.04 -15.55 9.76
CA MET A 160 -17.15 -16.50 9.51
C MET A 160 -17.32 -17.49 10.66
N LEU A 161 -16.22 -18.02 11.20
CA LEU A 161 -16.26 -18.92 12.35
C LEU A 161 -16.79 -18.22 13.61
N GLU A 162 -16.42 -16.96 13.85
CA GLU A 162 -16.97 -16.16 14.96
C GLU A 162 -18.49 -15.94 14.84
N GLU A 163 -19.01 -15.79 13.62
CA GLU A 163 -20.45 -15.66 13.35
C GLU A 163 -21.19 -16.99 13.57
N GLU A 164 -20.68 -18.09 13.01
CA GLU A 164 -21.21 -19.44 13.23
C GLU A 164 -21.19 -19.82 14.72
N GLU A 165 -20.13 -19.46 15.44
CA GLU A 165 -20.00 -19.68 16.87
C GLU A 165 -21.04 -18.88 17.65
N LYS A 166 -21.21 -17.60 17.34
CA LYS A 166 -22.22 -16.75 17.98
C LYS A 166 -23.63 -17.29 17.78
N ASP A 167 -23.93 -17.83 16.61
CA ASP A 167 -25.24 -18.39 16.32
C ASP A 167 -25.44 -19.75 17.00
N LEU A 168 -24.42 -20.61 17.03
CA LEU A 168 -24.45 -21.86 17.80
C LEU A 168 -24.59 -21.61 19.31
N PHE A 169 -23.94 -20.57 19.84
CA PHE A 169 -24.04 -20.21 21.24
C PHE A 169 -25.43 -19.69 21.61
N LYS A 170 -26.05 -18.87 20.73
CA LYS A 170 -27.47 -18.49 20.88
C LYS A 170 -28.39 -19.70 20.85
N GLU A 171 -28.11 -20.67 19.97
CA GLU A 171 -28.91 -21.90 19.85
C GLU A 171 -28.77 -22.79 21.09
N LEU A 172 -27.56 -22.89 21.65
CA LEU A 172 -27.26 -23.66 22.87
C LEU A 172 -27.75 -22.98 24.16
N GLN A 173 -27.73 -21.64 24.23
CA GLN A 173 -28.20 -20.90 25.40
C GLN A 173 -29.72 -20.87 25.55
N GLY A 174 -30.47 -21.20 24.50
CA GLY A 174 -31.92 -21.42 24.53
C GLY A 174 -32.68 -20.42 25.40
N ASP A 175 -32.93 -19.20 24.91
CA ASP A 175 -33.85 -18.17 25.43
C ASP A 175 -33.87 -17.83 26.95
N ASP A 176 -32.99 -18.38 27.78
CA ASP A 176 -32.91 -18.08 29.22
C ASP A 176 -31.65 -17.28 29.59
N GLU A 177 -31.88 -16.22 30.35
CA GLU A 177 -30.92 -15.18 30.69
C GLU A 177 -29.73 -15.67 31.53
N ALA A 178 -28.55 -15.21 31.10
CA ALA A 178 -27.39 -14.80 31.90
C ALA A 178 -26.79 -15.81 32.89
N ILE A 179 -25.70 -16.45 32.48
CA ILE A 179 -24.59 -16.79 33.38
C ILE A 179 -23.28 -16.30 32.76
N ASP A 180 -22.65 -15.37 33.47
CA ASP A 180 -21.31 -14.83 33.27
C ASP A 180 -20.28 -15.87 33.75
N GLU A 181 -19.83 -16.75 32.85
CA GLU A 181 -18.72 -17.67 33.12
C GLU A 181 -17.59 -17.47 32.11
N GLY A 182 -16.55 -16.76 32.57
CA GLY A 182 -15.15 -16.91 32.20
C GLY A 182 -14.83 -17.01 30.72
N ASN A 183 -14.63 -15.87 30.06
CA ASN A 183 -14.25 -15.73 28.65
C ASN A 183 -13.16 -16.73 28.20
N PRO A 184 -13.54 -17.87 27.56
CA PRO A 184 -12.59 -18.87 27.08
C PRO A 184 -11.85 -18.42 25.81
N PHE A 185 -12.11 -17.20 25.31
CA PHE A 185 -11.59 -16.66 24.06
C PHE A 185 -10.42 -15.69 24.22
N ALA A 186 -9.87 -15.58 25.43
CA ALA A 186 -8.60 -14.89 25.66
C ALA A 186 -7.46 -15.50 24.79
N GLU A 187 -7.53 -16.80 24.46
CA GLU A 187 -6.54 -17.48 23.61
C GLU A 187 -6.60 -17.07 22.13
N LEU A 188 -7.78 -16.81 21.56
CA LEU A 188 -7.93 -16.31 20.18
C LEU A 188 -7.44 -14.86 20.05
N SER A 189 -7.74 -14.03 21.05
CA SER A 189 -7.19 -12.67 21.13
C SER A 189 -5.66 -12.68 21.28
N LEU A 190 -5.11 -13.68 21.98
CA LEU A 190 -3.66 -13.91 22.09
C LEU A 190 -3.06 -14.40 20.77
N MET A 191 -3.76 -15.22 19.98
CA MET A 191 -3.32 -15.61 18.64
C MET A 191 -3.31 -14.41 17.67
N LYS A 192 -4.35 -13.57 17.70
CA LYS A 192 -4.45 -12.34 16.90
C LYS A 192 -3.29 -11.37 17.16
N SER A 193 -2.94 -11.16 18.43
CA SER A 193 -1.79 -10.32 18.81
C SER A 193 -0.43 -10.92 18.44
N LYS A 194 -0.28 -12.24 18.44
CA LYS A 194 0.96 -12.92 18.00
C LYS A 194 1.17 -12.87 16.49
N LEU A 195 0.11 -12.95 15.68
CA LEU A 195 0.20 -12.77 14.23
C LEU A 195 0.67 -11.35 13.87
N GLN A 196 0.13 -10.34 14.55
CA GLN A 196 0.50 -8.93 14.30
C GLN A 196 2.01 -8.66 14.57
N GLY A 197 2.62 -9.31 15.56
CA GLY A 197 4.03 -9.10 15.92
C GLY A 197 5.06 -9.61 14.90
N THR A 198 4.70 -10.53 14.00
CA THR A 198 5.60 -11.03 12.94
C THR A 198 5.60 -10.16 11.68
N SER A 199 4.60 -9.29 11.53
CA SER A 199 4.41 -8.42 10.35
C SER A 199 5.39 -7.22 10.29
N ALA A 200 5.76 -6.65 11.45
CA ALA A 200 6.60 -5.44 11.52
C ALA A 200 8.05 -5.63 10.99
N GLY A 201 8.60 -6.84 11.01
CA GLY A 201 9.89 -7.15 10.38
C GLY A 201 9.81 -7.24 8.85
N ASN A 202 8.66 -7.64 8.34
CA ASN A 202 8.39 -7.80 6.91
C ASN A 202 8.14 -6.44 6.25
N ILE A 203 7.40 -5.55 6.91
CA ILE A 203 7.03 -4.24 6.34
C ILE A 203 8.23 -3.36 6.01
N LYS A 204 9.31 -3.38 6.83
CA LYS A 204 10.57 -2.67 6.54
C LYS A 204 11.24 -3.17 5.26
N LYS A 205 11.28 -4.49 5.06
CA LYS A 205 11.84 -5.11 3.86
C LYS A 205 10.98 -4.80 2.63
N ARG A 206 9.66 -4.91 2.77
CA ARG A 206 8.67 -4.56 1.74
C ARG A 206 8.80 -3.10 1.33
N PHE A 207 8.85 -2.18 2.30
CA PHE A 207 9.05 -0.75 2.05
C PHE A 207 10.36 -0.48 1.30
N LYS A 208 11.47 -1.11 1.70
CA LYS A 208 12.75 -0.97 0.99
C LYS A 208 12.66 -1.46 -0.46
N ALA A 209 12.07 -2.63 -0.68
CA ALA A 209 11.87 -3.20 -2.01
C ALA A 209 10.95 -2.32 -2.88
N TRP A 210 9.82 -1.87 -2.32
CA TRP A 210 8.89 -0.95 -2.96
C TRP A 210 9.59 0.36 -3.35
N ARG A 211 10.38 0.93 -2.44
CA ARG A 211 11.18 2.14 -2.69
C ARG A 211 12.21 1.91 -3.80
N THR A 212 12.85 0.74 -3.88
CA THR A 212 13.77 0.40 -4.99
C THR A 212 13.04 0.44 -6.34
N LEU A 213 11.84 -0.13 -6.45
CA LEU A 213 11.04 -0.04 -7.68
C LEU A 213 10.58 1.38 -7.98
N PHE A 214 10.14 2.13 -6.97
CA PHE A 214 9.75 3.53 -7.13
C PHE A 214 10.91 4.40 -7.63
N LEU A 215 12.12 4.19 -7.12
CA LEU A 215 13.30 4.95 -7.56
C LEU A 215 13.67 4.66 -9.00
N ALA A 216 13.47 3.43 -9.47
CA ALA A 216 13.67 3.05 -10.86
C ALA A 216 12.52 3.48 -11.79
N SER A 217 11.41 4.00 -11.23
CA SER A 217 10.26 4.45 -12.01
C SER A 217 10.41 5.87 -12.55
N SER A 218 9.87 6.11 -13.73
CA SER A 218 9.66 7.44 -14.30
C SER A 218 8.27 8.00 -13.97
N MET A 219 7.71 7.63 -12.82
CA MET A 219 6.37 8.09 -12.41
C MET A 219 6.37 9.59 -12.15
N GLU A 220 5.23 10.21 -12.44
CA GLU A 220 4.96 11.61 -12.12
C GLU A 220 4.94 11.83 -10.59
N GLU A 221 5.21 13.06 -10.18
CA GLU A 221 5.16 13.44 -8.77
C GLU A 221 3.74 13.27 -8.23
N CYS A 222 3.63 12.54 -7.12
CA CYS A 222 2.41 12.43 -6.35
C CYS A 222 2.49 13.39 -5.16
N SER A 223 1.35 13.95 -4.75
CA SER A 223 1.28 14.87 -3.61
C SER A 223 0.90 14.16 -2.31
N VAL A 224 0.25 13.00 -2.43
CA VAL A 224 -0.28 12.25 -1.29
C VAL A 224 0.32 10.84 -1.28
N PHE A 225 0.85 10.44 -0.14
CA PHE A 225 1.14 9.06 0.20
C PHE A 225 -0.08 8.45 0.90
N LEU A 226 -0.47 7.24 0.50
CA LEU A 226 -1.58 6.50 1.09
C LEU A 226 -1.11 5.12 1.54
N THR A 227 -1.46 4.72 2.76
CA THR A 227 -1.19 3.38 3.29
C THR A 227 -2.37 2.90 4.13
N THR A 228 -2.69 1.62 4.05
CA THR A 228 -3.60 0.94 4.99
C THR A 228 -2.83 0.15 6.06
N SER A 229 -1.50 0.22 6.05
CA SER A 229 -0.63 -0.35 7.07
C SER A 229 -0.17 0.75 8.02
N PRO A 230 -0.56 0.69 9.32
CA PRO A 230 -0.07 1.62 10.33
C PRO A 230 1.46 1.64 10.41
N ASP A 231 2.09 0.46 10.44
CA ASP A 231 3.54 0.31 10.44
C ASP A 231 4.19 0.98 9.21
N GLY A 232 3.56 0.86 8.03
CA GLY A 232 4.00 1.54 6.82
C GLY A 232 3.97 3.07 6.96
N GLY A 233 2.94 3.59 7.62
CA GLY A 233 2.81 5.01 7.95
C GLY A 233 3.91 5.47 8.91
N GLU A 234 4.12 4.73 10.01
CA GLU A 234 5.18 5.02 10.99
C GLU A 234 6.57 5.03 10.37
N LEU A 235 6.87 4.09 9.46
CA LEU A 235 8.15 4.08 8.75
C LEU A 235 8.39 5.35 7.93
N LEU A 236 7.35 5.88 7.28
CA LEU A 236 7.48 7.10 6.50
C LEU A 236 7.63 8.33 7.40
N LEU A 237 6.89 8.38 8.51
CA LEU A 237 7.00 9.43 9.52
C LEU A 237 8.40 9.46 10.15
N GLU A 238 8.93 8.31 10.56
CA GLU A 238 10.31 8.19 11.05
C GLU A 238 11.34 8.62 10.00
N MET A 239 11.11 8.29 8.73
CA MET A 239 12.00 8.66 7.64
C MET A 239 12.02 10.17 7.43
N TYR A 240 10.86 10.81 7.51
CA TYR A 240 10.72 12.26 7.45
C TYR A 240 11.46 12.92 8.61
N GLU A 241 11.19 12.50 9.85
CA GLU A 241 11.82 13.06 11.05
C GLU A 241 13.35 12.90 11.03
N LYS A 242 13.86 11.73 10.61
CA LYS A 242 15.31 11.52 10.44
C LYS A 242 15.94 12.44 9.39
N LYS A 243 15.18 12.85 8.37
CA LYS A 243 15.69 13.67 7.26
C LYS A 243 15.62 15.17 7.56
N THR A 244 14.56 15.63 8.22
CA THR A 244 14.31 17.04 8.50
C THR A 244 14.67 17.46 9.93
N GLY A 245 14.79 16.49 10.84
CA GLY A 245 14.94 16.74 12.28
C GLY A 245 13.64 17.24 12.95
N GLN A 246 12.50 17.18 12.26
CA GLN A 246 11.20 17.65 12.76
C GLN A 246 10.13 16.57 12.60
N PRO A 247 9.20 16.43 13.56
CA PRO A 247 8.08 15.52 13.42
C PRO A 247 7.10 16.01 12.35
N ALA A 248 6.38 15.08 11.70
CA ALA A 248 5.28 15.43 10.82
C ALA A 248 4.13 16.07 11.62
N THR A 249 3.40 16.99 10.99
CA THR A 249 2.29 17.67 11.67
C THR A 249 0.97 16.94 11.41
N PRO A 250 0.26 16.45 12.43
CA PRO A 250 -1.08 15.90 12.23
C PRO A 250 -2.05 17.02 11.81
N VAL A 251 -2.81 16.76 10.76
CA VAL A 251 -3.69 17.75 10.12
C VAL A 251 -5.13 17.53 10.52
N ALA A 252 -5.62 16.30 10.34
CA ALA A 252 -7.00 15.93 10.59
C ALA A 252 -7.13 14.41 10.74
N GLU A 253 -8.23 13.99 11.37
CA GLU A 253 -8.70 12.60 11.37
C GLU A 253 -10.12 12.59 10.81
N LEU A 254 -10.31 11.90 9.69
CA LEU A 254 -11.62 11.79 9.02
C LEU A 254 -12.08 10.33 9.03
N PRO A 255 -13.35 10.05 9.36
CA PRO A 255 -13.85 8.68 9.32
C PRO A 255 -14.01 8.19 7.88
N LEU A 256 -13.81 6.89 7.66
CA LEU A 256 -14.29 6.13 6.51
C LEU A 256 -15.16 4.98 7.01
N PRO A 257 -16.07 4.43 6.18
CA PRO A 257 -16.68 3.14 6.51
C PRO A 257 -15.61 2.04 6.48
N ALA A 258 -15.78 0.99 7.29
CA ALA A 258 -14.84 -0.14 7.32
C ALA A 258 -14.91 -0.99 6.03
N PHE A 259 -16.03 -0.94 5.32
CA PHE A 259 -16.25 -1.56 4.01
C PHE A 259 -17.31 -0.79 3.22
N VAL A 260 -17.33 -0.93 1.90
CA VAL A 260 -18.27 -0.23 0.99
C VAL A 260 -19.01 -1.20 0.06
N GLY A 261 -18.97 -2.49 0.37
CA GLY A 261 -19.57 -3.57 -0.42
C GLY A 261 -18.87 -4.90 -0.12
N TRP A 262 -19.48 -6.00 -0.54
CA TRP A 262 -18.98 -7.36 -0.27
C TRP A 262 -18.13 -7.92 -1.41
N ASN A 263 -18.11 -7.24 -2.56
CA ASN A 263 -17.30 -7.59 -3.70
C ASN A 263 -16.89 -6.32 -4.48
N THR A 264 -15.92 -6.48 -5.37
CA THR A 264 -15.31 -5.38 -6.14
C THR A 264 -16.33 -4.63 -7.01
N VAL A 265 -17.32 -5.34 -7.59
CA VAL A 265 -18.33 -4.74 -8.48
C VAL A 265 -19.31 -3.87 -7.70
N GLU A 266 -19.85 -4.39 -6.61
CA GLU A 266 -20.74 -3.67 -5.71
C GLU A 266 -20.04 -2.44 -5.11
N ALA A 267 -18.83 -2.64 -4.56
CA ALA A 267 -18.01 -1.58 -4.00
C ALA A 267 -17.75 -0.48 -5.05
N GLY A 268 -17.39 -0.84 -6.28
CA GLY A 268 -17.19 0.11 -7.37
C GLY A 268 -18.45 0.91 -7.72
N GLN A 269 -19.64 0.30 -7.61
CA GLN A 269 -20.90 1.02 -7.82
C GLN A 269 -21.21 1.96 -6.65
N MET A 270 -21.01 1.51 -5.40
CA MET A 270 -21.25 2.34 -4.21
C MET A 270 -20.33 3.56 -4.18
N VAL A 271 -19.04 3.37 -4.49
CA VAL A 271 -18.06 4.46 -4.59
C VAL A 271 -18.45 5.47 -5.67
N ARG A 272 -18.88 5.01 -6.85
CA ARG A 272 -19.38 5.91 -7.92
C ARG A 272 -20.61 6.71 -7.47
N ASN A 273 -21.60 6.03 -6.90
CA ASN A 273 -22.81 6.68 -6.42
C ASN A 273 -22.50 7.73 -5.35
N PHE A 274 -21.59 7.43 -4.42
CA PHE A 274 -21.16 8.38 -3.40
C PHE A 274 -20.44 9.59 -4.02
N SER A 275 -19.53 9.35 -4.97
CA SER A 275 -18.79 10.39 -5.69
C SER A 275 -19.70 11.34 -6.45
N GLU A 276 -20.74 10.82 -7.11
CA GLU A 276 -21.71 11.62 -7.85
C GLU A 276 -22.60 12.46 -6.93
N LYS A 277 -23.11 11.87 -5.84
CA LYS A 277 -23.97 12.56 -4.86
C LYS A 277 -23.24 13.64 -4.07
N ASN A 278 -21.97 13.40 -3.75
CA ASN A 278 -21.18 14.26 -2.86
C ASN A 278 -20.05 14.99 -3.61
N ARG A 279 -20.25 15.29 -4.90
CA ARG A 279 -19.23 15.90 -5.77
C ARG A 279 -18.67 17.22 -5.22
N GLU A 280 -19.53 18.08 -4.68
CA GLU A 280 -19.12 19.37 -4.11
C GLU A 280 -18.22 19.18 -2.88
N LEU A 281 -18.60 18.24 -2.00
CA LEU A 281 -17.83 17.90 -0.81
C LEU A 281 -16.44 17.36 -1.16
N LEU A 282 -16.37 16.48 -2.16
CA LEU A 282 -15.10 15.92 -2.64
C LEU A 282 -14.22 16.98 -3.31
N SER A 283 -14.82 17.91 -4.06
CA SER A 283 -14.11 19.04 -4.65
C SER A 283 -13.57 20.01 -3.59
N GLN A 284 -14.29 20.21 -2.48
CA GLN A 284 -13.79 21.01 -1.35
C GLN A 284 -12.63 20.32 -0.65
N LEU A 285 -12.74 19.02 -0.37
CA LEU A 285 -11.65 18.23 0.20
C LEU A 285 -10.41 18.27 -0.68
N GLU A 286 -10.58 18.09 -1.99
CA GLU A 286 -9.49 18.21 -2.97
C GLU A 286 -8.85 19.60 -2.94
N GLY A 287 -9.66 20.66 -2.91
CA GLY A 287 -9.16 22.04 -2.86
C GLY A 287 -8.25 22.28 -1.66
N ILE A 288 -8.64 21.79 -0.48
CA ILE A 288 -7.86 21.95 0.74
C ILE A 288 -6.59 21.09 0.73
N LEU A 289 -6.67 19.83 0.29
CA LEU A 289 -5.48 18.99 0.18
C LEU A 289 -4.47 19.56 -0.83
N ASN A 290 -4.94 20.16 -1.93
CA ASN A 290 -4.08 20.85 -2.88
C ASN A 290 -3.45 22.12 -2.30
N SER A 291 -4.20 22.95 -1.56
CA SER A 291 -3.64 24.16 -0.93
C SER A 291 -2.57 23.81 0.11
N LEU A 292 -2.79 22.72 0.86
CA LEU A 292 -1.82 22.17 1.80
C LEU A 292 -0.55 21.67 1.09
N ALA A 293 -0.70 20.92 0.01
CA ALA A 293 0.44 20.42 -0.77
C ALA A 293 1.27 21.56 -1.41
N GLN A 294 0.62 22.67 -1.78
CA GLN A 294 1.29 23.85 -2.35
C GLN A 294 1.87 24.80 -1.30
N GLY A 295 1.61 24.56 -0.02
CA GLY A 295 2.14 25.35 1.10
C GLY A 295 1.49 26.72 1.28
N GLU A 296 0.35 26.99 0.65
CA GLU A 296 -0.33 28.30 0.74
C GLU A 296 -0.89 28.57 2.15
N ASP A 297 -1.35 27.51 2.83
CA ASP A 297 -1.97 27.59 4.17
C ASP A 297 -0.98 27.42 5.35
N VAL A 298 0.31 27.21 5.10
CA VAL A 298 1.30 26.89 6.15
C VAL A 298 1.85 28.13 6.86
N THR A 299 1.36 29.34 6.53
CA THR A 299 1.88 30.61 7.09
C THR A 299 1.03 31.25 8.20
N GLY A 300 -0.18 30.75 8.48
CA GLY A 300 -1.02 31.20 9.61
C GLY A 300 -0.49 30.81 11.01
N THR A 301 -1.13 31.25 12.09
CA THR A 301 -0.82 30.74 13.44
C THR A 301 -1.38 29.31 13.60
N GLU A 302 -0.70 28.44 14.38
CA GLU A 302 -0.99 26.98 14.48
C GLU A 302 -2.47 26.63 14.77
N GLY A 303 -3.25 27.55 15.35
CA GLY A 303 -4.66 27.35 15.66
C GLY A 303 -5.65 27.63 14.52
N GLU A 304 -5.33 28.51 13.57
CA GLU A 304 -6.22 28.86 12.45
C GLU A 304 -6.03 27.94 11.22
N LYS A 305 -4.81 27.40 11.06
CA LYS A 305 -4.34 26.63 9.90
C LYS A 305 -5.12 25.35 9.58
N TRP A 306 -5.69 24.71 10.60
CA TRP A 306 -6.39 23.41 10.46
C TRP A 306 -7.91 23.54 10.53
N SER A 307 -8.41 24.77 10.71
CA SER A 307 -9.85 25.03 10.82
C SER A 307 -10.63 24.59 9.58
N THR A 308 -10.05 24.70 8.39
CA THR A 308 -10.74 24.39 7.12
C THR A 308 -10.96 22.89 6.89
N LEU A 309 -10.07 22.01 7.34
CA LEU A 309 -10.32 20.56 7.28
C LEU A 309 -11.30 20.12 8.38
N ASN A 310 -11.24 20.76 9.54
CA ASN A 310 -12.20 20.52 10.62
C ASN A 310 -13.62 20.98 10.24
N THR A 311 -13.78 22.04 9.44
CA THR A 311 -15.10 22.45 8.93
C THR A 311 -15.70 21.44 7.95
N LEU A 312 -14.87 20.61 7.31
CA LEU A 312 -15.34 19.51 6.45
C LEU A 312 -15.70 18.24 7.23
N ALA A 313 -15.23 18.07 8.46
CA ALA A 313 -15.47 16.85 9.23
C ALA A 313 -16.97 16.59 9.46
N ASP A 314 -17.74 17.62 9.77
CA ASP A 314 -19.19 17.52 9.99
C ASP A 314 -19.96 17.16 8.70
N PRO A 315 -19.84 17.91 7.58
CA PRO A 315 -20.43 17.52 6.31
C PRO A 315 -20.03 16.12 5.84
N TRP A 316 -18.76 15.74 6.05
CA TRP A 316 -18.24 14.42 5.72
C TRP A 316 -18.90 13.31 6.54
N GLY A 317 -18.96 13.49 7.86
CA GLY A 317 -19.64 12.55 8.76
C GLY A 317 -21.12 12.39 8.43
N GLN A 318 -21.82 13.47 8.07
CA GLN A 318 -23.22 13.43 7.65
C GLN A 318 -23.41 12.66 6.33
N ALA A 319 -22.56 12.92 5.33
CA ALA A 319 -22.59 12.20 4.05
C ALA A 319 -22.37 10.70 4.26
N LEU A 320 -21.38 10.33 5.08
CA LEU A 320 -21.13 8.92 5.41
C LEU A 320 -22.27 8.29 6.21
N THR A 321 -22.88 9.01 7.13
CA THR A 321 -24.01 8.46 7.93
C THR A 321 -25.22 8.18 7.06
N ARG A 322 -25.48 9.05 6.07
CA ARG A 322 -26.58 8.88 5.11
C ARG A 322 -26.35 7.72 4.15
N ASP A 323 -25.16 7.64 3.56
CA ASP A 323 -24.88 6.69 2.47
C ASP A 323 -24.29 5.36 2.97
N PHE A 324 -23.61 5.36 4.13
CA PHE A 324 -22.96 4.20 4.75
C PHE A 324 -23.15 4.17 6.28
N PRO A 325 -24.34 3.83 6.81
CA PRO A 325 -24.59 3.83 8.26
C PRO A 325 -23.56 3.04 9.08
N ALA A 326 -23.11 3.58 10.22
CA ALA A 326 -22.03 2.98 11.03
C ALA A 326 -22.37 1.60 11.58
N GLU A 327 -23.64 1.35 11.89
CA GLU A 327 -24.13 0.05 12.38
C GLU A 327 -23.91 -1.07 11.37
N THR A 328 -24.02 -0.75 10.08
CA THR A 328 -23.90 -1.73 9.00
C THR A 328 -22.50 -1.77 8.43
N PHE A 329 -21.85 -0.62 8.23
CA PHE A 329 -20.59 -0.51 7.49
C PHE A 329 -19.37 -0.26 8.38
N GLY A 330 -19.54 -0.13 9.70
CA GLY A 330 -18.46 0.21 10.62
C GLY A 330 -17.86 1.59 10.38
N ARG A 331 -16.81 1.92 11.14
CA ARG A 331 -16.01 3.13 10.96
C ARG A 331 -14.53 2.85 11.21
N ILE A 332 -13.69 3.38 10.35
CA ILE A 332 -12.24 3.37 10.47
C ILE A 332 -11.71 4.80 10.34
N PRO A 333 -10.69 5.20 11.12
CA PRO A 333 -10.12 6.53 11.02
C PRO A 333 -9.12 6.63 9.85
N VAL A 334 -9.12 7.76 9.17
CA VAL A 334 -8.07 8.17 8.24
C VAL A 334 -7.33 9.34 8.85
N ARG A 335 -6.08 9.12 9.22
CA ARG A 335 -5.20 10.15 9.79
C ARG A 335 -4.40 10.80 8.68
N LEU A 336 -4.51 12.12 8.59
CA LEU A 336 -3.77 12.94 7.65
C LEU A 336 -2.62 13.65 8.35
N TYR A 337 -1.43 13.53 7.81
CA TYR A 337 -0.21 14.20 8.27
C TYR A 337 0.35 15.06 7.16
N LEU A 338 0.79 16.28 7.50
CA LEU A 338 1.55 17.14 6.62
C LEU A 338 3.04 16.88 6.84
N LEU A 339 3.77 16.80 5.72
CA LEU A 339 5.22 16.68 5.65
C LEU A 339 5.78 17.95 4.99
N PRO A 340 5.97 19.04 5.77
CA PRO A 340 6.48 20.30 5.25
C PRO A 340 7.79 20.18 4.47
N ASP A 341 7.94 21.00 3.43
CA ASP A 341 9.19 21.19 2.68
C ASP A 341 9.79 19.91 2.07
N SER A 342 9.00 18.83 1.97
CA SER A 342 9.40 17.56 1.38
C SER A 342 8.38 17.10 0.36
N SER A 343 8.82 16.91 -0.88
CA SER A 343 8.03 16.24 -1.90
C SER A 343 8.08 14.72 -1.71
N CYS A 344 7.12 14.00 -2.28
CA CYS A 344 7.02 12.55 -2.13
C CYS A 344 8.27 11.86 -2.70
N SER A 345 8.69 12.29 -3.89
CA SER A 345 9.92 11.81 -4.52
C SER A 345 11.17 12.17 -3.72
N ALA A 346 11.24 13.38 -3.17
CA ALA A 346 12.37 13.82 -2.37
C ALA A 346 12.52 12.98 -1.10
N LEU A 347 11.42 12.70 -0.41
CA LEU A 347 11.43 11.87 0.81
C LEU A 347 11.94 10.45 0.52
N LEU A 348 11.57 9.90 -0.64
CA LEU A 348 12.04 8.59 -1.10
C LEU A 348 13.45 8.61 -1.71
N GLY A 349 14.09 9.78 -1.81
CA GLY A 349 15.49 9.92 -2.22
C GLY A 349 15.71 10.18 -3.71
N LYS A 350 14.67 10.49 -4.49
CA LYS A 350 14.88 11.15 -5.79
C LYS A 350 15.32 12.60 -5.55
N ALA A 351 16.05 13.16 -6.51
CA ALA A 351 16.41 14.57 -6.46
C ALA A 351 15.14 15.43 -6.44
N GLN A 352 15.09 16.42 -5.53
CA GLN A 352 14.00 17.38 -5.51
C GLN A 352 14.00 18.17 -6.82
N PRO A 353 12.85 18.43 -7.46
CA PRO A 353 12.82 19.27 -8.65
C PRO A 353 13.43 20.64 -8.32
N VAL A 354 14.51 20.98 -9.01
CA VAL A 354 15.38 22.16 -8.76
C VAL A 354 14.65 23.49 -9.01
N HIS A 355 13.43 23.45 -9.53
CA HIS A 355 12.62 24.62 -9.86
C HIS A 355 11.20 24.47 -9.33
N GLY A 356 10.94 25.03 -8.15
CA GLY A 356 9.59 25.08 -7.59
C GLY A 356 9.55 25.73 -6.20
N LYS A 357 8.38 26.30 -5.86
CA LYS A 357 8.02 26.63 -4.47
C LYS A 357 8.17 25.38 -3.58
N PRO A 358 8.37 25.51 -2.25
CA PRO A 358 8.32 24.36 -1.36
C PRO A 358 7.03 23.58 -1.59
N VAL A 359 7.17 22.29 -1.92
CA VAL A 359 6.04 21.37 -2.10
C VAL A 359 5.98 20.52 -0.84
N ASN A 360 4.86 20.57 -0.14
CA ASN A 360 4.58 19.71 0.99
C ASN A 360 4.01 18.38 0.48
N SER A 361 4.33 17.31 1.17
CA SER A 361 3.65 16.03 0.96
C SER A 361 2.62 15.80 2.05
N ILE A 362 1.59 15.02 1.72
CA ILE A 362 0.57 14.60 2.68
C ILE A 362 0.69 13.09 2.83
N LEU A 363 0.66 12.59 4.06
CA LEU A 363 0.54 11.17 4.35
C LEU A 363 -0.86 10.89 4.90
N ALA A 364 -1.59 9.99 4.24
CA ALA A 364 -2.85 9.44 4.69
C ALA A 364 -2.63 8.00 5.19
N VAL A 365 -2.94 7.75 6.46
CA VAL A 365 -2.91 6.43 7.09
C VAL A 365 -4.33 6.00 7.39
N VAL A 366 -4.78 4.92 6.76
CA VAL A 366 -6.08 4.30 6.99
C VAL A 366 -5.90 3.22 8.07
N GLY A 367 -6.68 3.34 9.16
CA GLY A 367 -6.54 2.52 10.37
C GLY A 367 -7.52 1.35 10.50
#